data_AF-A0A6J8AQD9-F1
#
_entry.id   AF-A0A6J8AQD9-F1
#
_cell.length_a   1.000
_cell.length_b   1.000
_cell.length_c   1.000
_cell.angle_alpha   90.00
_cell.angle_beta   90.00
_cell.angle_gamma   90.00
#
_symmetry.space_group_name_H-M   'P 1'
#
loop_
_entity.id
_entity.type
_entity.pdbx_description
1 polymer ?
#
loop_
_entity_poly.entity_id
_entity_poly.type
_entity_poly.pdbx_seq_one_letter_code
_entity_poly.pdbx_strand_id
1 'polypeptide(L)'
;MGSQYLKQPVLCEIIIDSQYLEHPVLCEIVIDSQYLEQPVLCEIIMGSQYLEHPVLCEIIMDSQYLEHPVLCEIIMDSQYLEHPVLCEIVIDSQYLEHPVLCEIVIDSQYLEHPVLCEIVMGSQYFKQPVLCEIVMSSRYLEPHVVDVLCVTLSWVFNIFNKKTVEVIFCVRSS
;
A
#
# COMPACT_ATOMS: atom_id res chain seq x y z
N MET A 1 -1.15 5.20 35.52
CA MET A 1 -0.06 5.03 34.54
C MET A 1 -0.50 5.82 33.34
N GLY A 2 0.10 7.00 33.18
CA GLY A 2 -0.47 8.07 32.38
C GLY A 2 -0.40 7.75 30.90
N SER A 3 -1.54 7.87 30.23
CA SER A 3 -1.60 7.99 28.78
C SER A 3 -0.71 9.16 28.37
N GLN A 4 0.45 8.87 27.77
CA GLN A 4 1.26 9.92 27.16
C GLN A 4 0.57 10.31 25.86
N TYR A 5 -0.11 11.45 25.92
CA TYR A 5 -0.74 12.13 24.80
C TYR A 5 0.17 13.29 24.43
N LEU A 6 0.75 13.27 23.22
CA LEU A 6 1.54 14.38 22.70
C LEU A 6 0.78 15.05 21.56
N LYS A 7 0.63 16.36 21.67
CA LYS A 7 -0.01 17.20 20.66
C LYS A 7 1.02 18.10 20.03
N GLN A 8 1.12 18.05 18.70
CA GLN A 8 2.01 18.88 17.89
C GLN A 8 3.50 18.84 18.29
N PRO A 9 4.09 17.67 18.62
CA PRO A 9 5.53 17.61 18.85
C PRO A 9 6.30 17.88 17.55
N VAL A 10 7.37 18.66 17.66
CA VAL A 10 8.37 18.82 16.58
C VAL A 10 9.68 18.28 17.11
N LEU A 11 10.13 17.15 16.58
CA LEU A 11 11.26 16.40 17.14
C LEU A 11 12.14 15.86 16.00
N CYS A 12 13.43 15.67 16.29
CA CYS A 12 14.40 15.06 15.39
C CYS A 12 15.30 14.12 16.20
N GLU A 13 15.80 13.03 15.59
CA GLU A 13 16.82 12.14 16.18
C GLU A 13 16.45 11.52 17.54
N ILE A 14 15.23 10.98 17.68
CA ILE A 14 14.76 10.38 18.95
C ILE A 14 13.96 9.09 18.74
N ILE A 15 13.58 8.48 19.87
CA ILE A 15 12.63 7.35 19.92
C ILE A 15 11.39 7.83 20.67
N ILE A 16 10.20 7.55 20.14
CA ILE A 16 8.92 7.90 20.75
C ILE A 16 8.12 6.63 21.02
N ASP A 17 7.69 6.47 22.28
CA ASP A 17 6.68 5.49 22.70
C ASP A 17 5.54 6.27 23.34
N SER A 18 4.35 6.18 22.74
CA SER A 18 3.20 6.96 23.19
C SER A 18 1.88 6.26 22.87
N GLN A 19 0.86 6.53 23.67
CA GLN A 19 -0.46 6.00 23.34
C GLN A 19 -1.11 6.78 22.20
N TYR A 20 -0.91 8.10 22.15
CA TYR A 20 -1.55 8.99 21.20
C TYR A 20 -0.61 10.11 20.78
N LEU A 21 -0.49 10.31 19.46
CA LEU A 21 0.25 11.40 18.83
C LEU A 21 -0.67 12.13 17.84
N GLU A 22 -0.89 13.41 18.07
CA GLU A 22 -1.74 14.25 17.22
C GLU A 22 -0.89 15.34 16.55
N HIS A 23 -0.94 15.42 15.22
CA HIS A 23 -0.19 16.36 14.39
C HIS A 23 1.33 16.45 14.63
N PRO A 24 2.07 15.33 14.82
CA PRO A 24 3.51 15.42 15.01
C PRO A 24 4.23 15.79 13.69
N VAL A 25 5.33 16.54 13.79
CA VAL A 25 6.27 16.78 12.69
C VAL A 25 7.62 16.22 13.08
N LEU A 26 8.05 15.15 12.41
CA LEU A 26 9.16 14.32 12.88
C LEU A 26 10.11 13.97 11.74
N CYS A 27 11.42 13.93 12.06
CA CYS A 27 12.47 13.57 11.13
C CYS A 27 13.50 12.68 11.82
N GLU A 28 13.95 11.60 11.18
CA GLU A 28 14.97 10.70 11.74
C GLU A 28 14.56 10.10 13.11
N ILE A 29 13.37 9.51 13.21
CA ILE A 29 12.77 8.99 14.46
C ILE A 29 12.40 7.51 14.33
N VAL A 30 12.38 6.79 15.46
CA VAL A 30 11.67 5.51 15.58
C VAL A 30 10.42 5.69 16.44
N ILE A 31 9.25 5.29 15.94
CA ILE A 31 7.96 5.50 16.62
C ILE A 31 7.27 4.16 16.89
N ASP A 32 6.80 3.99 18.13
CA ASP A 32 5.78 3.00 18.49
C ASP A 32 4.60 3.76 19.09
N SER A 33 3.42 3.61 18.50
CA SER A 33 2.22 4.29 18.99
C SER A 33 0.96 3.48 18.79
N GLN A 34 -0.02 3.67 19.68
CA GLN A 34 -1.31 3.05 19.44
C GLN A 34 -2.11 3.83 18.36
N TYR A 35 -2.11 5.16 18.46
CA TYR A 35 -2.84 6.04 17.55
C TYR A 35 -1.97 7.22 17.10
N LEU A 36 -1.94 7.46 15.79
CA LEU A 36 -1.29 8.59 15.15
C LEU A 36 -2.28 9.31 14.24
N GLU A 37 -2.53 10.58 14.50
CA GLU A 37 -3.43 11.42 13.70
C GLU A 37 -2.66 12.54 13.02
N GLN A 38 -2.83 12.66 11.71
CA GLN A 38 -2.27 13.72 10.86
C GLN A 38 -0.76 13.98 11.02
N PRO A 39 0.11 12.95 11.07
CA PRO A 39 1.54 13.18 11.19
C PRO A 39 2.17 13.62 9.86
N VAL A 40 3.25 14.39 9.97
CA VAL A 40 4.16 14.70 8.87
C VAL A 40 5.53 14.13 9.22
N LEU A 41 5.93 13.08 8.51
CA LEU A 41 7.10 12.27 8.86
C LEU A 41 8.08 12.14 7.69
N CYS A 42 9.37 12.21 7.99
CA CYS A 42 10.45 11.97 7.04
C CYS A 42 11.52 11.08 7.68
N GLU A 43 12.05 10.09 6.95
CA GLU A 43 13.13 9.21 7.44
C GLU A 43 12.79 8.49 8.76
N ILE A 44 11.62 7.83 8.81
CA ILE A 44 11.06 7.18 10.02
C ILE A 44 10.99 5.66 9.87
N ILE A 45 11.17 4.95 10.99
CA ILE A 45 10.71 3.57 11.17
C ILE A 45 9.57 3.58 12.18
N MET A 46 8.39 3.06 11.81
CA MET A 46 7.22 3.15 12.69
C MET A 46 6.37 1.88 12.77
N GLY A 47 5.79 1.66 13.96
CA GLY A 47 4.70 0.73 14.19
C GLY A 47 3.49 1.47 14.76
N SER A 48 2.29 1.17 14.26
CA SER A 48 1.05 1.70 14.83
C SER A 48 -0.15 0.76 14.75
N GLN A 49 -1.13 0.90 15.63
CA GLN A 49 -2.41 0.21 15.40
C GLN A 49 -3.26 1.00 14.40
N TYR A 50 -3.35 2.32 14.58
CA TYR A 50 -4.17 3.20 13.75
C TYR A 50 -3.37 4.42 13.33
N LEU A 51 -3.41 4.71 12.03
CA LEU A 51 -2.78 5.88 11.42
C LEU A 51 -3.78 6.57 10.49
N GLU A 52 -4.11 7.82 10.80
CA GLU A 52 -5.11 8.60 10.07
C GLU A 52 -4.48 9.83 9.42
N HIS A 53 -4.75 10.03 8.12
CA HIS A 53 -4.31 11.19 7.35
C HIS A 53 -2.80 11.52 7.38
N PRO A 54 -1.88 10.55 7.32
CA PRO A 54 -0.46 10.86 7.37
C PRO A 54 0.07 11.41 6.04
N VAL A 55 1.13 12.21 6.15
CA VAL A 55 1.99 12.61 5.02
C VAL A 55 3.40 12.09 5.31
N LEU A 56 3.85 11.11 4.53
CA LEU A 56 5.07 10.35 4.80
C LEU A 56 6.03 10.34 3.60
N CYS A 57 7.32 10.45 3.88
CA CYS A 57 8.40 10.33 2.89
C CYS A 57 9.55 9.50 3.48
N GLU A 58 10.07 8.52 2.74
CA GLU A 58 11.21 7.69 3.18
C GLU A 58 10.94 6.92 4.50
N ILE A 59 9.89 6.09 4.53
CA ILE A 59 9.41 5.38 5.73
C ILE A 59 9.42 3.86 5.54
N ILE A 60 9.68 3.16 6.65
CA ILE A 60 9.35 1.74 6.82
C ILE A 60 8.28 1.63 7.90
N MET A 61 7.13 1.02 7.57
CA MET A 61 5.97 0.97 8.47
C MET A 61 5.30 -0.40 8.56
N ASP A 62 4.81 -0.71 9.76
CA ASP A 62 3.78 -1.72 10.03
C ASP A 62 2.56 -1.05 10.68
N SER A 63 1.35 -1.29 10.15
CA SER A 63 0.10 -0.79 10.73
C SER A 63 -1.06 -1.78 10.65
N GLN A 64 -2.01 -1.74 11.59
CA GLN A 64 -3.25 -2.49 11.39
C GLN A 64 -4.20 -1.75 10.44
N TYR A 65 -4.37 -0.45 10.64
CA TYR A 65 -5.29 0.38 9.87
C TYR A 65 -4.62 1.67 9.43
N LEU A 66 -4.74 1.96 8.13
CA LEU A 66 -4.24 3.19 7.52
C LEU A 66 -5.32 3.85 6.68
N GLU A 67 -5.70 5.07 7.07
CA GLU A 67 -6.77 5.83 6.41
C GLU A 67 -6.22 7.11 5.78
N HIS A 68 -6.56 7.34 4.51
CA HIS A 68 -6.24 8.55 3.75
C HIS A 68 -4.75 8.97 3.75
N PRO A 69 -3.78 8.05 3.56
CA PRO A 69 -2.37 8.43 3.55
C PRO A 69 -1.93 9.06 2.23
N VAL A 70 -0.95 9.95 2.33
CA VAL A 70 -0.16 10.45 1.19
C VAL A 70 1.29 10.03 1.40
N LEU A 71 1.78 9.11 0.57
CA LEU A 71 3.04 8.42 0.77
C LEU A 71 3.96 8.50 -0.46
N CYS A 72 5.26 8.69 -0.21
CA CYS A 72 6.31 8.65 -1.22
C CYS A 72 7.52 7.85 -0.68
N GLU A 73 8.08 6.93 -1.46
CA GLU A 73 9.25 6.14 -1.06
C GLU A 73 9.04 5.36 0.26
N ILE A 74 8.07 4.44 0.28
CA ILE A 74 7.67 3.68 1.48
C ILE A 74 7.77 2.17 1.26
N ILE A 75 8.09 1.46 2.33
CA ILE A 75 7.86 0.01 2.46
C ILE A 75 6.84 -0.20 3.59
N MET A 76 5.73 -0.85 3.29
CA MET A 76 4.61 -0.98 4.22
C MET A 76 4.01 -2.39 4.27
N ASP A 77 3.69 -2.83 5.48
CA ASP A 77 2.73 -3.91 5.77
C ASP A 77 1.49 -3.30 6.45
N SER A 78 0.30 -3.68 5.98
CA SER A 78 -0.95 -3.23 6.59
C SER A 78 -2.09 -4.25 6.52
N GLN A 79 -2.94 -4.33 7.54
CA GLN A 79 -4.15 -5.16 7.40
C GLN A 79 -5.17 -4.47 6.48
N TYR A 80 -5.40 -3.18 6.68
CA TYR A 80 -6.38 -2.39 5.93
C TYR A 80 -5.78 -1.05 5.49
N LEU A 81 -6.00 -0.71 4.22
CA LEU A 81 -5.59 0.55 3.62
C LEU A 81 -6.75 1.17 2.84
N GLU A 82 -7.21 2.34 3.29
CA GLU A 82 -8.35 3.02 2.71
C GLU A 82 -7.95 4.38 2.12
N HIS A 83 -8.36 4.61 0.87
CA HIS A 83 -8.13 5.86 0.13
C HIS A 83 -6.66 6.36 0.06
N PRO A 84 -5.65 5.50 -0.19
CA PRO A 84 -4.27 5.94 -0.24
C PRO A 84 -3.91 6.63 -1.56
N VAL A 85 -2.98 7.59 -1.48
CA VAL A 85 -2.31 8.21 -2.64
C VAL A 85 -0.81 7.93 -2.53
N LEU A 86 -0.30 7.10 -3.44
CA LEU A 86 1.01 6.44 -3.28
C LEU A 86 1.88 6.59 -4.54
N CYS A 87 3.17 6.87 -4.31
CA CYS A 87 4.20 6.91 -5.36
C CYS A 87 5.47 6.19 -4.88
N GLU A 88 6.05 5.32 -5.71
CA GLU A 88 7.31 4.61 -5.38
C GLU A 88 7.22 3.78 -4.09
N ILE A 89 6.24 2.87 -3.99
CA ILE A 89 5.94 2.11 -2.76
C ILE A 89 6.03 0.58 -3.00
N VAL A 90 6.39 -0.15 -1.94
CA VAL A 90 6.17 -1.60 -1.82
C VAL A 90 5.14 -1.87 -0.73
N ILE A 91 4.07 -2.58 -1.07
CA ILE A 91 2.91 -2.82 -0.20
C ILE A 91 2.62 -4.32 -0.08
N ASP A 92 2.51 -4.80 1.16
CA ASP A 92 1.79 -6.01 1.52
C ASP A 92 0.52 -5.62 2.29
N SER A 93 -0.64 -6.11 1.86
CA SER A 93 -1.89 -5.77 2.54
C SER A 93 -2.98 -6.83 2.40
N GLN A 94 -3.87 -6.96 3.40
CA GLN A 94 -5.04 -7.82 3.20
C GLN A 94 -6.09 -7.14 2.32
N TYR A 95 -6.40 -5.87 2.60
CA TYR A 95 -7.45 -5.11 1.91
C TYR A 95 -6.95 -3.73 1.48
N LEU A 96 -7.18 -3.41 0.20
CA LEU A 96 -6.91 -2.11 -0.40
C LEU A 96 -8.20 -1.55 -1.02
N GLU A 97 -8.68 -0.42 -0.49
CA GLU A 97 -9.90 0.22 -0.97
C GLU A 97 -9.64 1.62 -1.54
N HIS A 98 -10.14 1.88 -2.75
CA HIS A 98 -10.02 3.15 -3.45
C HIS A 98 -8.60 3.73 -3.58
N PRO A 99 -7.55 2.93 -3.89
CA PRO A 99 -6.20 3.45 -3.97
C PRO A 99 -5.90 4.17 -5.30
N VAL A 100 -5.06 5.20 -5.23
CA VAL A 100 -4.46 5.89 -6.38
C VAL A 100 -2.95 5.68 -6.36
N LEU A 101 -2.45 4.88 -7.30
CA LEU A 101 -1.13 4.26 -7.22
C LEU A 101 -0.30 4.51 -8.49
N CYS A 102 0.96 4.91 -8.31
CA CYS A 102 1.94 5.09 -9.39
C CYS A 102 3.29 4.47 -9.00
N GLU A 103 3.90 3.66 -9.88
CA GLU A 103 5.22 3.04 -9.63
C GLU A 103 5.25 2.17 -8.36
N ILE A 104 4.33 1.21 -8.24
CA ILE A 104 4.13 0.41 -7.02
C ILE A 104 4.33 -1.09 -7.27
N VAL A 105 4.82 -1.80 -6.25
CA VAL A 105 4.74 -3.26 -6.14
C VAL A 105 3.73 -3.64 -5.04
N ILE A 106 2.75 -4.47 -5.38
CA ILE A 106 1.62 -4.79 -4.48
C ILE A 106 1.41 -6.29 -4.36
N ASP A 107 1.32 -6.79 -3.13
CA ASP A 107 0.64 -8.04 -2.81
C ASP A 107 -0.61 -7.73 -1.99
N SER A 108 -1.79 -8.13 -2.47
CA SER A 108 -3.01 -8.01 -1.67
C SER A 108 -4.00 -9.16 -1.80
N GLN A 109 -4.85 -9.37 -0.80
CA GLN A 109 -5.95 -10.34 -0.96
C GLN A 109 -7.11 -9.74 -1.75
N TYR A 110 -7.46 -8.50 -1.44
CA TYR A 110 -8.59 -7.78 -2.03
C TYR A 110 -8.18 -6.38 -2.48
N LEU A 111 -8.62 -6.01 -3.69
CA LEU A 111 -8.43 -4.68 -4.25
C LEU A 111 -9.74 -4.17 -4.88
N GLU A 112 -10.27 -3.08 -4.31
CA GLU A 112 -11.53 -2.48 -4.74
C GLU A 112 -11.34 -1.06 -5.28
N HIS A 113 -11.91 -0.80 -6.46
CA HIS A 113 -11.92 0.50 -7.12
C HIS A 113 -10.54 1.19 -7.27
N PRO A 114 -9.47 0.49 -7.68
CA PRO A 114 -8.16 1.10 -7.78
C PRO A 114 -7.99 1.94 -9.05
N VAL A 115 -7.14 2.97 -8.97
CA VAL A 115 -6.57 3.69 -10.11
C VAL A 115 -5.07 3.45 -10.12
N LEU A 116 -4.59 2.73 -11.13
CA LEU A 116 -3.25 2.14 -11.17
C LEU A 116 -2.47 2.58 -12.40
N CYS A 117 -1.23 3.03 -12.21
CA CYS A 117 -0.26 3.33 -13.27
C CYS A 117 1.11 2.71 -12.95
N GLU A 118 1.73 2.00 -13.89
CA GLU A 118 3.08 1.42 -13.71
C GLU A 118 3.19 0.51 -12.48
N ILE A 119 2.35 -0.52 -12.42
CA ILE A 119 2.22 -1.40 -11.24
C ILE A 119 2.62 -2.84 -11.57
N VAL A 120 3.32 -3.48 -10.64
CA VAL A 120 3.49 -4.93 -10.57
C VAL A 120 2.69 -5.47 -9.39
N MET A 121 1.76 -6.39 -9.63
CA MET A 121 0.87 -6.83 -8.55
C MET A 121 0.44 -8.30 -8.57
N GLY A 122 0.21 -8.84 -7.37
CA GLY A 122 -0.58 -10.04 -7.13
C GLY A 122 -1.82 -9.70 -6.31
N SER A 123 -3.01 -10.12 -6.74
CA SER A 123 -4.15 -10.15 -5.83
C SER A 123 -5.19 -11.22 -6.13
N GLN A 124 -5.89 -11.69 -5.10
CA GLN A 124 -6.88 -12.75 -5.27
C GLN A 124 -8.16 -12.23 -5.92
N TYR A 125 -8.58 -11.02 -5.55
CA TYR A 125 -9.86 -10.41 -5.95
C TYR A 125 -9.69 -8.97 -6.38
N PHE A 126 -10.20 -8.65 -7.58
CA PHE A 126 -10.17 -7.33 -8.18
C PHE A 126 -11.54 -6.86 -8.61
N LYS A 127 -11.92 -5.65 -8.20
CA LYS A 127 -13.22 -5.06 -8.52
C LYS A 127 -13.07 -3.63 -9.05
N GLN A 128 -13.64 -3.39 -10.23
CA GLN A 128 -13.75 -2.06 -10.88
C GLN A 128 -12.43 -1.26 -10.98
N PRO A 129 -11.37 -1.81 -11.57
CA PRO A 129 -10.10 -1.10 -11.68
C PRO A 129 -10.03 -0.16 -12.89
N VAL A 130 -9.31 0.95 -12.73
CA VAL A 130 -8.77 1.77 -13.83
C VAL A 130 -7.27 1.51 -13.92
N LEU A 131 -6.78 1.03 -15.07
CA LEU A 131 -5.44 0.48 -15.22
C LEU A 131 -4.68 1.16 -16.36
N CYS A 132 -3.38 1.42 -16.16
CA CYS A 132 -2.42 1.84 -17.18
C CYS A 132 -1.07 1.17 -16.91
N GLU A 133 -0.48 0.50 -17.90
CA GLU A 133 0.84 -0.16 -17.79
C GLU A 133 1.00 -1.10 -16.58
N ILE A 134 0.28 -2.23 -16.59
CA ILE A 134 0.18 -3.13 -15.42
C ILE A 134 0.64 -4.55 -15.75
N VAL A 135 1.45 -5.12 -14.83
CA VAL A 135 1.75 -6.54 -14.79
C VAL A 135 1.03 -7.15 -13.59
N MET A 136 0.09 -8.07 -13.83
CA MET A 136 -0.74 -8.61 -12.74
C MET A 136 -0.94 -10.12 -12.79
N SER A 137 -1.06 -10.72 -11.61
CA SER A 137 -1.56 -12.09 -11.42
C SER A 137 -2.81 -12.04 -10.55
N SER A 138 -3.94 -12.53 -11.05
CA SER A 138 -5.17 -12.62 -10.27
C SER A 138 -5.95 -13.92 -10.45
N ARG A 139 -6.72 -14.30 -9.43
CA ARG A 139 -7.64 -15.45 -9.50
C ARG A 139 -9.02 -15.05 -10.02
N TYR A 140 -9.49 -13.85 -9.69
CA TYR A 140 -10.79 -13.32 -10.09
C TYR A 140 -10.69 -11.84 -10.49
N LEU A 141 -11.33 -11.49 -11.61
CA LEU A 141 -11.35 -10.13 -12.16
C LEU A 141 -12.76 -9.76 -12.60
N GLU A 142 -13.33 -8.68 -12.05
CA GLU A 142 -14.54 -8.04 -12.54
C GLU A 142 -14.20 -6.76 -13.32
N PRO A 143 -14.14 -6.80 -14.66
CA PRO A 143 -13.66 -5.68 -15.46
C PRO A 143 -14.70 -4.58 -15.67
N HIS A 144 -14.29 -3.32 -15.53
CA HIS A 144 -15.01 -2.14 -16.02
C HIS A 144 -14.00 -1.08 -16.49
N VAL A 145 -14.09 -0.66 -17.76
CA VAL A 145 -13.24 0.33 -18.48
C VAL A 145 -11.73 0.03 -18.44
N VAL A 146 -11.14 -0.24 -19.61
CA VAL A 146 -9.85 -0.92 -19.74
C VAL A 146 -9.09 -0.34 -20.94
N ASP A 147 -8.10 0.54 -20.70
CA ASP A 147 -7.06 0.88 -21.68
C ASP A 147 -5.78 0.14 -21.25
N VAL A 148 -5.46 -0.99 -21.90
CA VAL A 148 -4.63 -2.00 -21.26
C VAL A 148 -3.54 -2.59 -22.14
N LEU A 149 -2.33 -2.59 -21.56
CA LEU A 149 -1.31 -3.60 -21.75
C LEU A 149 -1.33 -4.49 -20.50
N CYS A 150 -1.93 -5.71 -20.58
CA CYS A 150 -2.02 -6.63 -19.44
C CYS A 150 -1.29 -7.92 -19.79
N VAL A 151 -0.34 -8.29 -18.92
CA VAL A 151 0.32 -9.59 -18.94
C VAL A 151 -0.22 -10.37 -17.76
N THR A 152 -1.00 -11.42 -18.04
CA THR A 152 -1.46 -12.36 -16.99
C THR A 152 -0.59 -13.61 -17.01
N LEU A 153 -0.14 -14.06 -15.84
CA LEU A 153 0.56 -15.34 -15.66
C LEU A 153 -0.43 -16.37 -15.12
N SER A 154 -0.75 -17.42 -15.91
CA SER A 154 -1.60 -18.52 -15.45
C SER A 154 -0.76 -19.76 -15.15
N TRP A 155 -1.01 -20.42 -14.00
CA TRP A 155 -0.35 -21.69 -13.63
C TRP A 155 -1.17 -22.87 -14.15
N VAL A 156 -0.70 -23.57 -15.18
CA VAL A 156 -1.33 -24.81 -15.68
C VAL A 156 -0.62 -26.04 -15.07
N PHE A 157 -1.33 -26.87 -14.30
CA PHE A 157 -0.82 -28.14 -13.79
C PHE A 157 -0.89 -29.21 -14.89
N ASN A 158 0.25 -29.62 -15.45
CA ASN A 158 0.31 -30.67 -16.48
C ASN A 158 0.86 -31.99 -15.89
N ILE A 159 0.17 -33.11 -16.15
CA ILE A 159 0.40 -34.47 -15.58
C ILE A 159 1.81 -35.03 -15.86
N PHE A 160 2.59 -34.41 -16.77
CA PHE A 160 3.98 -34.74 -17.07
C PHE A 160 4.99 -33.72 -16.51
N ASN A 161 4.97 -33.50 -15.19
CA ASN A 161 6.11 -33.04 -14.37
C ASN A 161 7.09 -32.00 -14.97
N LYS A 162 6.57 -30.95 -15.61
CA LYS A 162 7.31 -29.71 -15.93
C LYS A 162 6.38 -28.53 -15.68
N LYS A 163 6.78 -27.64 -14.76
CA LYS A 163 6.11 -26.35 -14.56
C LYS A 163 6.32 -25.53 -15.83
N THR A 164 5.24 -25.25 -16.56
CA THR A 164 5.24 -24.34 -17.72
C THR A 164 4.44 -23.10 -17.34
N VAL A 165 5.08 -21.94 -17.38
CA VAL A 165 4.42 -20.65 -17.23
C VAL A 165 3.92 -20.26 -18.61
N GLU A 166 2.61 -20.14 -18.79
CA GLU A 166 2.04 -19.51 -19.99
C GLU A 166 1.91 -18.01 -19.72
N VAL A 167 2.62 -17.21 -20.52
CA VAL A 167 2.53 -15.75 -20.53
C VAL A 167 1.52 -15.38 -21.60
N ILE A 168 0.35 -14.89 -21.21
CA ILE A 168 -0.66 -14.39 -22.16
C ILE A 168 -0.52 -12.87 -22.23
N PHE A 169 -0.11 -12.37 -23.39
CA PHE A 169 -0.10 -10.93 -23.70
C PHE A 169 -1.46 -10.52 -24.23
N CYS A 170 -2.20 -9.71 -23.47
CA CYS A 170 -3.38 -9.02 -23.96
C CYS A 170 -3.00 -7.56 -24.25
N VAL A 171 -2.81 -7.25 -25.53
CA VAL A 171 -2.72 -5.87 -26.02
C VAL A 171 -4.10 -5.47 -26.50
N ARG A 172 -4.75 -4.49 -25.84
CA ARG A 172 -5.93 -3.83 -26.40
C ARG A 172 -5.64 -2.34 -26.48
N SER A 173 -5.22 -1.91 -27.67
CA SER A 173 -5.13 -0.48 -28.01
C SER A 173 -6.54 0.02 -28.31
N SER A 174 -6.96 1.06 -27.60
CA SER A 174 -7.98 2.00 -28.08
C SER A 174 -7.29 3.11 -28.84
#